data_AF-A0A8D8CAV5-F1
#
_entry.id   AF-A0A8D8CAV5-F1
#
_cell.length_a   1.000
_cell.length_b   1.000
_cell.length_c   1.000
_cell.angle_alpha   90.00
_cell.angle_beta   90.00
_cell.angle_gamma   90.00
#
_symmetry.space_group_name_H-M   'P 1'
#
loop_
_entity.id
_entity.type
_entity.pdbx_description
1 polymer ?
#
loop_
_entity_poly.entity_id
_entity_poly.type
_entity_poly.pdbx_seq_one_letter_code
_entity_poly.pdbx_strand_id
1 'polypeptide(L)'
;VVDDGLEGIEHQERTTETYCPDAIGHVLATHIGKRTRILDGSFTYVELMKHYSSSLDDPDWQKENLYERLLRRAKTEDLSEVSGIGCLYQSGVDRLGRPVIVFCGKWFPAHNIDLEKALLYLIYLLDPIVKGDYVIAYFHTLTGSNNYPSLQWLKDVYSILPYKYKKNLKA
;
A
#
# COMPACT_ATOMS: atom_id res chain seq x y z
N VAL A 1 -61.09 11.90 11.60
CA VAL A 1 -60.61 10.52 11.88
C VAL A 1 -59.82 10.11 10.66
N VAL A 2 -58.48 10.15 10.80
CA VAL A 2 -57.38 9.59 9.95
C VAL A 2 -57.46 9.84 8.44
N ASP A 3 -56.59 10.60 7.77
CA ASP A 3 -55.10 10.68 7.70
C ASP A 3 -54.38 9.36 7.41
N ASP A 4 -53.30 9.46 6.61
CA ASP A 4 -52.35 8.44 6.12
C ASP A 4 -52.75 7.63 4.87
N GLY A 5 -51.94 7.52 3.81
CA GLY A 5 -50.56 7.95 3.62
C GLY A 5 -50.14 7.86 2.14
N LEU A 6 -49.40 8.89 1.71
CA LEU A 6 -48.55 8.86 0.54
C LEU A 6 -47.33 8.01 0.89
N GLU A 7 -47.18 6.82 0.30
CA GLU A 7 -45.93 6.08 0.36
C GLU A 7 -44.88 6.81 -0.50
N GLY A 8 -44.07 7.63 0.18
CA GLY A 8 -42.84 8.17 -0.34
C GLY A 8 -41.83 7.05 -0.54
N ILE A 9 -41.38 6.86 -1.77
CA ILE A 9 -40.22 6.05 -2.09
C ILE A 9 -38.99 6.82 -1.56
N GLU A 10 -38.51 6.45 -0.39
CA GLU A 10 -37.20 6.87 0.11
C GLU A 10 -36.12 6.33 -0.83
N HIS A 11 -35.69 7.17 -1.77
CA HIS A 11 -34.40 7.02 -2.39
C HIS A 11 -33.34 7.20 -1.29
N GLN A 12 -32.82 6.09 -0.80
CA GLN A 12 -31.61 6.07 0.00
C GLN A 12 -30.47 6.68 -0.83
N GLU A 13 -30.19 7.96 -0.59
CA GLU A 13 -28.99 8.63 -1.07
C GLU A 13 -27.79 7.86 -0.54
N ARG A 14 -27.24 7.00 -1.39
CA ARG A 14 -25.95 6.38 -1.18
C ARG A 14 -24.93 7.51 -1.27
N THR A 15 -24.52 8.02 -0.11
CA THR A 15 -23.40 8.96 0.00
C THR A 15 -22.21 8.34 -0.69
N THR A 16 -21.95 8.81 -1.91
CA THR A 16 -20.70 8.53 -2.60
C THR A 16 -19.67 9.38 -1.88
N GLU A 17 -18.94 8.77 -0.93
CA GLU A 17 -17.73 9.38 -0.41
C GLU A 17 -16.84 9.68 -1.62
N THR A 18 -16.69 10.97 -1.91
CA THR A 18 -15.91 11.45 -3.05
C THR A 18 -14.43 11.16 -2.78
N TYR A 19 -14.03 9.96 -3.16
CA TYR A 19 -12.67 9.45 -3.09
C TYR A 19 -11.74 10.34 -3.92
N CYS A 20 -10.93 11.17 -3.26
CA CYS A 20 -9.89 11.96 -3.92
C CYS A 20 -8.67 11.06 -4.21
N PRO A 21 -8.39 10.75 -5.49
CA PRO A 21 -7.28 9.85 -5.88
C PRO A 21 -5.90 10.38 -5.47
N ASP A 22 -5.77 11.68 -5.20
CA ASP A 22 -4.54 12.34 -4.76
C ASP A 22 -4.03 11.80 -3.41
N ALA A 23 -4.91 11.23 -2.57
CA ALA A 23 -4.54 10.74 -1.24
C ALA A 23 -3.71 9.43 -1.27
N ILE A 24 -3.81 8.63 -2.33
CA ILE A 24 -3.13 7.32 -2.40
C ILE A 24 -1.72 7.40 -2.96
N GLY A 25 -1.45 8.44 -3.78
CA GLY A 25 -0.09 8.80 -4.16
C GLY A 25 0.86 9.01 -2.97
N HIS A 26 0.31 9.40 -1.82
CA HIS A 26 1.09 9.65 -0.61
C HIS A 26 1.54 8.38 0.14
N VAL A 27 0.97 7.21 -0.14
CA VAL A 27 1.24 5.98 0.64
C VAL A 27 2.60 5.37 0.31
N LEU A 28 3.16 5.63 -0.87
CA LEU A 28 4.44 5.05 -1.30
C LEU A 28 5.57 6.09 -1.39
N ALA A 29 5.27 7.39 -1.25
CA ALA A 29 6.18 8.53 -1.44
C ALA A 29 7.14 8.89 -0.28
N THR A 30 7.07 8.22 0.87
CA THR A 30 7.82 8.66 2.04
C THR A 30 9.25 8.11 2.06
N HIS A 31 10.15 8.76 1.31
CA HIS A 31 11.17 9.63 1.89
C HIS A 31 12.24 10.04 0.85
N ILE A 32 11.99 11.15 0.17
CA ILE A 32 13.07 11.99 -0.38
C ILE A 32 12.96 13.37 0.27
N GLY A 33 13.99 13.75 1.00
CA GLY A 33 14.29 15.15 1.29
C GLY A 33 13.50 15.76 2.44
N LYS A 34 14.15 15.84 3.60
CA LYS A 34 13.83 16.84 4.64
C LYS A 34 13.98 18.25 4.05
N ARG A 35 12.92 18.80 3.47
CA ARG A 35 12.56 20.24 3.32
C ARG A 35 11.56 20.40 2.18
N THR A 36 10.35 19.89 2.36
CA THR A 36 9.20 20.41 1.63
C THR A 36 8.20 20.84 2.67
N ARG A 37 7.90 22.14 2.67
CA ARG A 37 6.98 22.77 3.60
C ARG A 37 5.64 22.05 3.54
N ILE A 38 5.11 21.85 4.75
CA ILE A 38 3.71 21.61 5.09
C ILE A 38 2.80 22.29 4.06
N LEU A 39 2.12 21.50 3.23
CA LEU A 39 0.87 21.85 2.56
C LEU A 39 0.07 20.54 2.42
N ASP A 40 -1.11 20.54 3.04
CA ASP A 40 -2.20 19.56 2.99
C ASP A 40 -1.94 18.07 3.29
N GLY A 41 -2.47 17.60 4.44
CA GLY A 41 -3.02 16.25 4.64
C GLY A 41 -2.08 15.04 4.67
N SER A 42 -0.88 15.11 4.10
CA SER A 42 -0.02 13.94 3.83
C SER A 42 0.60 13.27 5.07
N PHE A 43 0.77 14.01 6.18
CA PHE A 43 1.20 13.42 7.46
C PHE A 43 0.10 12.57 8.12
N THR A 44 -1.17 12.77 7.75
CA THR A 44 -2.30 12.13 8.44
C THR A 44 -2.41 10.65 8.14
N TYR A 45 -2.19 10.21 6.89
CA TYR A 45 -2.53 8.83 6.52
C TYR A 45 -1.58 7.78 7.07
N VAL A 46 -0.26 8.04 7.06
CA VAL A 46 0.71 7.13 7.69
C VAL A 46 0.45 7.06 9.20
N GLU A 47 0.21 8.19 9.86
CA GLU A 47 -0.13 8.24 11.28
C GLU A 47 -1.45 7.50 11.57
N LEU A 48 -2.47 7.69 10.73
CA LEU A 48 -3.76 6.98 10.78
C LEU A 48 -3.57 5.47 10.59
N MET A 49 -2.72 5.03 9.67
CA MET A 49 -2.43 3.61 9.46
C MET A 49 -1.61 3.00 10.59
N LYS A 50 -0.74 3.79 11.25
CA LYS A 50 -0.10 3.36 12.51
C LYS A 50 -1.17 3.13 13.59
N HIS A 51 -2.10 4.06 13.77
CA HIS A 51 -3.19 3.92 14.73
C HIS A 51 -4.13 2.76 14.39
N TYR A 52 -4.48 2.58 13.11
CA TYR A 52 -5.33 1.48 12.63
C TYR A 52 -4.69 0.12 12.88
N SER A 53 -3.40 -0.05 12.55
CA SER A 53 -2.67 -1.30 12.82
C SER A 53 -2.53 -1.60 14.32
N SER A 54 -2.48 -0.58 15.18
CA SER A 54 -2.48 -0.77 16.64
C SER A 54 -3.86 -1.11 17.21
N SER A 55 -4.95 -0.91 16.45
CA SER A 55 -6.32 -1.25 16.85
C SER A 55 -6.80 -2.61 16.37
N LEU A 56 -6.04 -3.26 15.47
CA LEU A 56 -6.28 -4.62 15.00
C LEU A 56 -5.46 -5.60 15.85
N ASP A 57 -6.00 -5.94 17.02
CA ASP A 57 -5.45 -6.90 18.00
C ASP A 57 -5.55 -8.37 17.53
N ASP A 58 -5.23 -8.63 16.26
CA ASP A 58 -5.00 -10.00 15.80
C ASP A 58 -3.71 -10.51 16.47
N PRO A 59 -3.75 -11.69 17.13
CA PRO A 59 -2.59 -12.25 17.80
C PRO A 59 -1.37 -12.34 16.86
N ASP A 60 -0.21 -11.88 17.33
CA ASP A 60 1.03 -11.79 16.52
C ASP A 60 1.37 -13.09 15.77
N TRP A 61 1.07 -14.26 16.37
CA TRP A 61 1.34 -15.56 15.77
C TRP A 61 0.47 -15.86 14.53
N GLN A 62 -0.74 -15.31 14.44
CA GLN A 62 -1.61 -15.49 13.26
C GLN A 62 -1.06 -14.72 12.06
N LYS A 63 -0.57 -13.50 12.29
CA LYS A 63 0.05 -12.65 11.26
C LYS A 63 1.35 -13.27 10.76
N GLU A 64 2.17 -13.79 11.67
CA GLU A 64 3.42 -14.48 11.29
C GLU A 64 3.15 -15.73 10.45
N ASN A 65 2.17 -16.56 10.83
CA ASN A 65 1.79 -17.75 10.06
C ASN A 65 1.25 -17.38 8.66
N LEU A 66 0.45 -16.31 8.56
CA LEU A 66 -0.04 -15.81 7.29
C LEU A 66 1.11 -15.33 6.40
N TYR A 67 2.01 -14.52 6.96
CA TYR A 67 3.18 -14.00 6.25
C TYR A 67 4.05 -15.14 5.73
N GLU A 68 4.37 -16.15 6.56
CA GLU A 68 5.17 -17.31 6.16
C GLU A 68 4.51 -18.10 5.02
N ARG A 69 3.18 -18.25 5.05
CA ARG A 69 2.44 -18.88 3.95
C ARG A 69 2.55 -18.06 2.66
N LEU A 70 2.40 -16.75 2.73
CA LEU A 70 2.55 -15.86 1.57
C LEU A 70 3.99 -15.85 1.04
N LEU A 71 4.99 -15.85 1.92
CA LEU A 71 6.40 -15.91 1.53
C LEU A 71 6.74 -17.22 0.81
N ARG A 72 6.16 -18.36 1.24
CA ARG A 72 6.31 -19.63 0.52
C ARG A 72 5.72 -19.54 -0.88
N ARG A 73 4.49 -19.04 -1.00
CA ARG A 73 3.81 -18.84 -2.29
C ARG A 73 4.59 -17.91 -3.21
N ALA A 74 5.10 -16.81 -2.67
CA ALA A 74 5.91 -15.84 -3.39
C ALA A 74 7.20 -16.45 -3.99
N LYS A 75 7.71 -17.54 -3.41
CA LYS A 75 8.88 -18.27 -3.92
C LYS A 75 8.54 -19.37 -4.92
N THR A 76 7.28 -19.80 -5.02
CA THR A 76 6.87 -20.95 -5.82
C THR A 76 5.95 -20.61 -6.98
N GLU A 77 5.17 -19.53 -6.86
CA GLU A 77 4.24 -19.09 -7.90
C GLU A 77 4.96 -18.35 -9.03
N ASP A 78 4.38 -18.38 -10.23
CA ASP A 78 4.85 -17.57 -11.35
C ASP A 78 4.39 -16.12 -11.21
N LEU A 79 5.37 -15.24 -10.99
CA LEU A 79 5.19 -13.80 -10.82
C LEU A 79 5.73 -13.01 -12.03
N SER A 80 5.98 -13.67 -13.17
CA SER A 80 6.55 -13.05 -14.37
C SER A 80 5.68 -11.92 -14.93
N GLU A 81 4.36 -12.07 -14.87
CA GLU A 81 3.40 -11.06 -15.28
C GLU A 81 3.56 -9.75 -14.49
N VAL A 82 3.70 -9.85 -13.16
CA VAL A 82 3.85 -8.70 -12.26
C VAL A 82 5.24 -8.10 -12.35
N SER A 83 6.28 -8.94 -12.31
CA SER A 83 7.67 -8.49 -12.38
C SER A 83 8.00 -7.84 -13.73
N GLY A 84 7.40 -8.33 -14.82
CA GLY A 84 7.56 -7.80 -16.18
C GLY A 84 7.00 -6.38 -16.38
N ILE A 85 6.10 -5.91 -15.52
CA ILE A 85 5.60 -4.53 -15.54
C ILE A 85 6.70 -3.53 -15.21
N GLY A 86 7.69 -3.94 -14.39
CA GLY A 86 8.80 -3.07 -13.99
C GLY A 86 8.39 -1.92 -13.06
N CYS A 87 7.18 -1.96 -12.48
CA CYS A 87 6.73 -0.93 -11.55
C CYS A 87 7.44 -0.99 -10.19
N LEU A 88 8.03 -2.13 -9.81
CA LEU A 88 8.74 -2.32 -8.54
C LEU A 88 10.04 -3.11 -8.77
N TYR A 89 11.18 -2.55 -8.37
CA TYR A 89 12.50 -3.19 -8.54
C TYR A 89 13.55 -2.65 -7.57
N GLN A 90 14.62 -3.40 -7.34
CA GLN A 90 15.78 -2.95 -6.58
C GLN A 90 16.75 -2.18 -7.48
N SER A 91 17.26 -1.03 -7.01
CA SER A 91 18.16 -0.15 -7.76
C SER A 91 19.37 0.27 -6.92
N GLY A 92 20.40 -0.55 -6.87
CA GLY A 92 21.67 -0.20 -6.21
C GLY A 92 21.51 0.11 -4.71
N VAL A 93 22.36 1.00 -4.22
CA VAL A 93 22.41 1.42 -2.81
C VAL A 93 22.53 2.94 -2.70
N ASP A 94 22.09 3.50 -1.58
CA ASP A 94 22.27 4.92 -1.29
C ASP A 94 23.67 5.24 -0.72
N ARG A 95 23.88 6.49 -0.28
CA ARG A 95 25.16 6.95 0.29
C ARG A 95 25.56 6.26 1.60
N LEU A 96 24.62 5.62 2.28
CA LEU A 96 24.84 4.88 3.53
C LEU A 96 24.94 3.36 3.28
N GLY A 97 24.95 2.93 2.02
CA GLY A 97 24.99 1.52 1.65
C GLY A 97 23.67 0.78 1.82
N ARG A 98 22.56 1.51 2.00
CA ARG A 98 21.22 0.92 2.17
C ARG A 98 20.64 0.57 0.79
N PRO A 99 20.08 -0.63 0.58
CA PRO A 99 19.40 -0.96 -0.67
C PRO A 99 18.28 0.03 -0.99
N VAL A 100 18.21 0.46 -2.25
CA VAL A 100 17.13 1.33 -2.75
C VAL A 100 16.14 0.47 -3.53
N ILE A 101 14.88 0.55 -3.15
CA ILE A 101 13.76 -0.03 -3.90
C ILE A 101 13.05 1.09 -4.64
N VAL A 102 12.82 0.92 -5.93
CA VAL A 102 12.12 1.89 -6.76
C VAL A 102 10.70 1.40 -7.00
N PHE A 103 9.72 2.27 -6.76
CA PHE A 103 8.33 2.06 -7.15
C PHE A 103 7.84 3.16 -8.11
N CYS A 104 7.40 2.79 -9.31
CA CYS A 104 6.89 3.67 -10.35
C CYS A 104 5.35 3.61 -10.39
N GLY A 105 4.68 4.60 -9.81
CA GLY A 105 3.22 4.63 -9.68
C GLY A 105 2.48 4.52 -11.01
N LYS A 106 2.93 5.27 -12.03
CA LYS A 106 2.37 5.23 -13.40
C LYS A 106 2.24 3.81 -13.97
N TRP A 107 3.17 2.93 -13.62
CA TRP A 107 3.26 1.60 -14.21
C TRP A 107 2.47 0.56 -13.43
N PHE A 108 2.00 0.87 -12.23
CA PHE A 108 1.18 -0.07 -11.46
C PHE A 108 -0.26 -0.06 -11.99
N PRO A 109 -0.76 -1.12 -12.65
CA PRO A 109 -2.07 -1.11 -13.28
C PRO A 109 -3.10 -1.72 -12.34
N ALA A 110 -3.48 -0.97 -11.30
CA ALA A 110 -4.23 -1.48 -10.15
C ALA A 110 -5.55 -2.21 -10.45
N HIS A 111 -6.21 -1.88 -11.56
CA HIS A 111 -7.48 -2.51 -11.98
C HIS A 111 -7.30 -3.62 -13.03
N ASN A 112 -6.08 -3.82 -13.54
CA ASN A 112 -5.78 -4.75 -14.62
C ASN A 112 -4.71 -5.78 -14.23
N ILE A 113 -4.27 -5.79 -12.97
CA ILE A 113 -3.29 -6.73 -12.43
C ILE A 113 -3.92 -7.59 -11.35
N ASP A 114 -3.43 -8.82 -11.22
CA ASP A 114 -3.68 -9.63 -10.04
C ASP A 114 -2.99 -9.01 -8.81
N LEU A 115 -3.79 -8.39 -7.94
CA LEU A 115 -3.32 -7.73 -6.72
C LEU A 115 -2.75 -8.71 -5.68
N GLU A 116 -3.14 -9.98 -5.73
CA GLU A 116 -2.58 -11.01 -4.87
C GLU A 116 -1.16 -11.35 -5.32
N LYS A 117 -0.96 -11.58 -6.62
CA LYS A 117 0.40 -11.74 -7.19
C LYS A 117 1.26 -10.49 -6.99
N ALA A 118 0.66 -9.30 -7.03
CA ALA A 118 1.37 -8.05 -6.72
C ALA A 118 1.91 -8.04 -5.28
N LEU A 119 1.11 -8.48 -4.30
CA LEU A 119 1.55 -8.64 -2.92
C LEU A 119 2.64 -9.72 -2.80
N LEU A 120 2.48 -10.86 -3.48
CA LEU A 120 3.50 -11.91 -3.49
C LEU A 120 4.83 -11.40 -4.05
N TYR A 121 4.81 -10.63 -5.15
CA TYR A 121 6.01 -10.04 -5.73
C TYR A 121 6.66 -9.01 -4.81
N LEU A 122 5.86 -8.19 -4.12
CA LEU A 122 6.33 -7.27 -3.09
C LEU A 122 7.08 -8.02 -1.98
N ILE A 123 6.49 -9.09 -1.45
CA ILE A 123 7.10 -9.93 -0.40
C ILE A 123 8.37 -10.61 -0.92
N TYR A 124 8.32 -11.19 -2.12
CA TYR A 124 9.46 -11.85 -2.77
C TYR A 124 10.68 -10.91 -2.86
N LEU A 125 10.44 -9.68 -3.34
CA LEU A 125 11.50 -8.70 -3.54
C LEU A 125 12.05 -8.15 -2.21
N LEU A 126 11.17 -7.88 -1.24
CA LEU A 126 11.53 -7.18 -0.01
C LEU A 126 11.99 -8.08 1.13
N ASP A 127 11.53 -9.34 1.27
CA ASP A 127 11.89 -10.21 2.39
C ASP A 127 13.41 -10.31 2.66
N PRO A 128 14.31 -10.44 1.65
CA PRO A 128 15.75 -10.43 1.92
C PRO A 128 16.27 -9.05 2.36
N ILE A 129 15.62 -7.96 1.93
CA ILE A 129 16.07 -6.56 2.13
C ILE A 129 15.66 -6.05 3.50
N VAL A 130 14.43 -6.34 3.93
CA VAL A 130 13.85 -5.85 5.20
C VAL A 130 14.53 -6.42 6.45
N LYS A 131 15.54 -7.30 6.30
CA LYS A 131 16.44 -7.73 7.37
C LYS A 131 17.38 -6.61 7.83
N GLY A 132 17.65 -5.65 6.95
CA GLY A 132 18.48 -4.47 7.22
C GLY A 132 17.78 -3.18 6.80
N ASP A 133 18.45 -2.06 7.05
CA ASP A 133 17.96 -0.74 6.69
C ASP A 133 17.90 -0.58 5.17
N TYR A 134 16.77 -0.08 4.67
CA TYR A 134 16.52 0.11 3.24
C TYR A 134 15.72 1.39 3.00
N VAL A 135 15.68 1.85 1.76
CA VAL A 135 14.89 3.03 1.35
C VAL A 135 14.01 2.69 0.16
N ILE A 136 12.85 3.33 0.07
CA ILE A 136 11.97 3.25 -1.10
C ILE A 136 11.95 4.62 -1.79
N ALA A 137 12.28 4.65 -3.07
CA ALA A 137 12.09 5.80 -3.95
C ALA A 137 10.82 5.60 -4.77
N TYR A 138 9.81 6.43 -4.53
CA TYR A 138 8.55 6.38 -5.26
C TYR A 138 8.40 7.53 -6.23
N PHE A 139 8.03 7.18 -7.45
CA PHE A 139 7.78 8.12 -8.53
C PHE A 139 6.27 8.20 -8.78
N HIS A 140 5.70 9.34 -8.39
CA HIS A 140 4.28 9.62 -8.56
C HIS A 140 3.91 10.20 -9.94
N THR A 141 4.90 10.60 -10.74
CA THR A 141 4.69 11.29 -12.01
C THR A 141 3.73 10.52 -12.94
N LEU A 142 2.66 11.19 -13.39
CA LEU A 142 1.62 10.65 -14.28
C LEU A 142 0.85 9.44 -13.71
N THR A 143 0.76 9.32 -12.38
CA THR A 143 -0.12 8.34 -11.72
C THR A 143 -1.55 8.88 -11.70
N GLY A 144 -2.53 8.06 -12.08
CA GLY A 144 -3.95 8.43 -12.09
C GLY A 144 -4.83 7.42 -11.34
N SER A 145 -6.16 7.63 -11.37
CA SER A 145 -7.14 6.75 -10.70
C SER A 145 -6.97 5.26 -11.04
N ASN A 146 -6.57 4.96 -12.28
CA ASN A 146 -6.36 3.60 -12.75
C ASN A 146 -5.12 2.92 -12.15
N ASN A 147 -4.26 3.68 -11.47
CA ASN A 147 -3.05 3.18 -10.85
C ASN A 147 -3.17 3.02 -9.33
N TYR A 148 -4.31 3.41 -8.74
CA TYR A 148 -4.50 3.30 -7.30
C TYR A 148 -5.24 2.02 -6.95
N PRO A 149 -4.64 1.11 -6.16
CA PRO A 149 -5.40 0.03 -5.58
C PRO A 149 -6.40 0.61 -4.56
N SER A 150 -7.39 -0.20 -4.17
CA SER A 150 -8.37 0.24 -3.20
C SER A 150 -7.70 0.54 -1.84
N LEU A 151 -8.30 1.46 -1.09
CA LEU A 151 -7.88 1.77 0.27
C LEU A 151 -7.86 0.52 1.17
N GLN A 152 -8.86 -0.36 0.98
CA GLN A 152 -8.97 -1.60 1.72
C GLN A 152 -7.77 -2.51 1.44
N TRP A 153 -7.41 -2.68 0.18
CA TRP A 153 -6.25 -3.49 -0.18
C TRP A 153 -4.96 -2.95 0.46
N LEU A 154 -4.76 -1.64 0.48
CA LEU A 154 -3.59 -1.03 1.15
C LEU A 154 -3.57 -1.31 2.66
N LYS A 155 -4.74 -1.29 3.33
CA LYS A 155 -4.87 -1.68 4.74
C LYS A 155 -4.50 -3.15 4.94
N ASP A 156 -5.00 -4.02 4.08
CA ASP A 156 -4.75 -5.46 4.17
C ASP A 156 -3.26 -5.77 4.00
N VAL A 157 -2.61 -5.18 2.99
CA VAL A 157 -1.16 -5.30 2.77
C VAL A 157 -0.40 -4.84 4.01
N TYR A 158 -0.72 -3.66 4.54
CA TYR A 158 -0.02 -3.11 5.71
C TYR A 158 -0.22 -3.97 6.97
N SER A 159 -1.39 -4.59 7.14
CA SER A 159 -1.68 -5.51 8.24
C SER A 159 -0.91 -6.84 8.12
N ILE A 160 -0.73 -7.34 6.90
CA ILE A 160 -0.03 -8.58 6.60
C ILE A 160 1.49 -8.44 6.78
N LEU A 161 2.06 -7.30 6.42
CA LEU A 161 3.51 -7.10 6.44
C LEU A 161 4.05 -7.03 7.88
N PRO A 162 5.04 -7.86 8.25
CA PRO A 162 5.60 -7.86 9.60
C PRO A 162 6.28 -6.52 9.92
N TYR A 163 6.39 -6.22 11.22
CA TYR A 163 6.94 -4.96 11.73
C TYR A 163 8.33 -4.58 11.15
N LYS A 164 9.14 -5.57 10.75
CA LYS A 164 10.46 -5.37 10.12
C LYS A 164 10.39 -4.52 8.84
N TYR A 165 9.32 -4.63 8.06
CA TYR A 165 9.11 -3.84 6.83
C TYR A 165 9.05 -2.33 7.14
N LYS A 166 8.39 -1.97 8.24
CA LYS A 166 8.25 -0.58 8.68
C LYS A 166 9.46 -0.08 9.45
N LYS A 167 9.96 -0.88 10.40
CA LYS A 167 11.06 -0.48 11.29
C LYS A 167 12.34 -0.12 10.52
N ASN A 168 12.62 -0.90 9.47
CA ASN A 168 13.89 -0.80 8.74
C ASN A 168 13.79 0.09 7.49
N LEU A 169 12.60 0.59 7.15
CA LEU A 169 12.43 1.61 6.11
C LEU A 169 12.97 2.96 6.59
N LYS A 170 13.86 3.59 5.83
CA LYS A 170 14.53 4.85 6.19
C LYS A 170 14.32 5.98 5.19
N ALA A 171 14.72 7.17 5.64
CA ALA A 171 14.84 8.41 4.87
C ALA A 171 16.26 8.67 4.39
#